data_AF-A0A961H6J6-F1
#
_entry.id   AF-A0A961H6J6-F1
#
_cell.length_a   1.000
_cell.length_b   1.000
_cell.length_c   1.000
_cell.angle_alpha   90.00
_cell.angle_beta   90.00
_cell.angle_gamma   90.00
#
_symmetry.space_group_name_H-M   'P 1'
#
loop_
_entity.id
_entity.type
_entity.pdbx_description
1 polymer ?
#
loop_
_entity_poly.entity_id
_entity_poly.type
_entity_poly.pdbx_seq_one_letter_code
_entity_poly.pdbx_strand_id
1 'polypeptide(L)' 'VSAGHGGRSLRSYAGVNPGEFFAVATEAFFDDARELRREHRELYEVLSEYYRQDPASRTVRQQRPIA' A
#
# COMPACT_ATOMS: atom_id res chain seq x y z
N VAL A 1 -8.51 -24.17 -6.45
CA VAL A 1 -9.48 -23.05 -6.58
C VAL A 1 -8.70 -21.77 -6.37
N SER A 2 -8.71 -20.86 -7.34
CA SER A 2 -7.94 -19.62 -7.31
C SER A 2 -8.89 -18.50 -6.86
N ALA A 3 -8.80 -18.10 -5.59
CA ALA A 3 -9.43 -16.90 -5.06
C ALA A 3 -8.29 -15.88 -4.96
N GLY A 4 -8.24 -14.79 -5.71
CA GLY A 4 -9.28 -13.80 -5.90
C GLY A 4 -8.59 -12.48 -5.62
N HIS A 5 -8.05 -11.87 -6.67
CA HIS A 5 -7.41 -10.54 -6.65
C HIS A 5 -8.52 -9.50 -6.40
N GLY A 6 -8.96 -9.42 -5.15
CA GLY A 6 -9.96 -8.45 -4.71
C GLY A 6 -9.29 -7.11 -4.60
N GLY A 7 -9.51 -6.24 -5.59
CA GLY A 7 -9.11 -4.84 -5.55
C GLY A 7 -9.60 -4.22 -4.25
N ARG A 8 -8.69 -4.05 -3.29
CA ARG A 8 -8.96 -3.46 -1.98
C ARG A 8 -8.94 -1.95 -2.17
N SER A 9 -10.06 -1.45 -2.70
CA SER A 9 -10.30 -0.03 -2.80
C SER A 9 -10.26 0.56 -1.38
N LEU A 10 -9.29 1.46 -1.12
CA LEU A 10 -9.09 2.17 0.15
C LEU A 10 -10.37 2.85 0.68
N ARG A 11 -11.39 3.01 -0.18
CA ARG A 11 -12.73 3.52 0.15
C ARG A 11 -13.54 2.66 1.12
N SER A 12 -13.35 1.35 1.22
CA SER A 12 -14.24 0.51 2.03
C SER A 12 -13.89 0.48 3.52
N TYR A 13 -12.64 0.74 3.90
CA TYR A 13 -12.18 0.63 5.31
C TYR A 13 -11.86 1.96 6.00
N ALA A 14 -11.83 3.08 5.26
CA ALA A 14 -11.56 4.39 5.85
C ALA A 14 -12.68 4.95 6.76
N GLY A 15 -13.80 4.23 6.91
CA GLY A 15 -15.01 4.74 7.58
C GLY A 15 -15.35 4.16 8.96
N VAL A 16 -14.61 3.18 9.51
CA VAL A 16 -15.09 2.42 10.69
C VAL A 16 -14.24 2.64 11.97
N ASN A 17 -12.91 2.76 11.85
CA ASN A 17 -12.03 3.10 12.98
C ASN A 17 -10.68 3.68 12.47
N PRO A 18 -10.10 4.71 13.11
CA PRO A 18 -8.78 5.25 12.73
C PRO A 18 -7.64 4.21 12.74
N GLY A 19 -7.71 3.19 13.60
CA GLY A 19 -6.72 2.11 13.64
C GLY A 19 -6.77 1.19 12.41
N GLU A 20 -7.97 0.86 11.94
CA GLU A 20 -8.15 0.07 10.71
C GLU A 20 -7.71 0.86 9.48
N PHE A 21 -8.02 2.15 9.43
CA PHE A 21 -7.53 3.03 8.36
C PHE A 21 -6.00 3.03 8.32
N PHE A 22 -5.34 3.19 9.48
CA PHE A 22 -3.88 3.17 9.54
C PHE A 22 -3.29 1.83 9.07
N ALA A 23 -3.90 0.71 9.48
CA ALA A 23 -3.45 -0.61 9.05
C ALA A 23 -3.57 -0.79 7.53
N VAL A 24 -4.72 -0.46 6.93
CA VAL A 24 -4.93 -0.59 5.48
C VAL A 24 -4.05 0.39 4.70
N ALA A 25 -3.87 1.62 5.18
CA ALA A 25 -2.99 2.59 4.56
C ALA A 25 -1.53 2.12 4.58
N THR A 26 -1.12 1.47 5.66
CA THR A 26 0.21 0.84 5.79
C THR A 26 0.39 -0.32 4.81
N GLU A 27 -0.62 -1.20 4.68
CA GLU A 27 -0.59 -2.28 3.68
C GLU A 27 -0.43 -1.71 2.26
N ALA A 28 -1.27 -0.76 1.87
CA ALA A 28 -1.21 -0.13 0.56
C ALA A 28 0.11 0.61 0.31
N PHE A 29 0.74 1.17 1.34
CA PHE A 29 2.02 1.84 1.22
C PHE A 29 3.17 0.90 0.86
N PHE A 30 3.15 -0.35 1.36
CA PHE A 30 4.20 -1.33 1.07
C PHE A 30 3.90 -2.21 -0.15
N ASP A 31 2.64 -2.59 -0.37
CA ASP A 31 2.24 -3.50 -1.46
C ASP A 31 1.99 -2.73 -2.77
N ASP A 32 1.26 -1.61 -2.68
CA ASP A 32 0.73 -0.85 -3.82
C ASP A 32 1.22 0.62 -3.84
N ALA A 33 2.45 0.85 -3.37
CA ALA A 33 3.05 2.17 -3.16
C ALA A 33 2.89 3.16 -4.34
N ARG A 34 3.00 2.65 -5.57
CA ARG A 34 2.88 3.46 -6.80
C ARG A 34 1.44 3.89 -7.07
N GLU A 35 0.49 3.01 -6.81
CA GLU A 35 -0.94 3.31 -6.93
C GLU A 35 -1.35 4.30 -5.84
N LEU A 36 -0.94 4.04 -4.59
CA LEU A 36 -1.18 4.94 -3.47
C LEU A 36 -0.63 6.36 -3.72
N ARG A 37 0.59 6.48 -4.24
CA ARG A 37 1.18 7.78 -4.62
C ARG A 37 0.42 8.48 -5.74
N ARG A 38 -0.18 7.74 -6.67
CA ARG A 38 -0.95 8.29 -7.80
C ARG A 38 -2.32 8.77 -7.36
N GLU A 39 -3.04 7.99 -6.56
CA GLU A 39 -4.44 8.27 -6.19
C GLU A 39 -4.55 9.11 -4.91
N HIS A 40 -3.60 8.98 -3.98
CA HIS A 40 -3.61 9.61 -2.66
C HIS A 40 -2.23 10.15 -2.27
N ARG A 41 -1.71 11.12 -3.04
CA ARG A 41 -0.35 11.68 -2.86
C ARG A 41 -0.07 12.16 -1.43
N GLU A 42 -0.98 12.92 -0.82
CA GLU A 42 -0.78 13.48 0.53
C GLU A 42 -0.63 12.38 1.58
N LEU A 43 -1.44 11.33 1.49
CA LEU A 43 -1.33 10.17 2.37
C LEU A 43 0.00 9.44 2.16
N TYR A 44 0.44 9.28 0.91
CA TYR A 44 1.73 8.68 0.58
C TYR A 44 2.90 9.48 1.18
N GLU A 45 2.87 10.81 1.10
CA GLU A 45 3.90 11.70 1.65
C GLU A 45 3.99 11.55 3.17
N VAL A 46 2.86 11.59 3.87
CA VAL A 46 2.80 11.38 5.33
C VAL A 46 3.37 10.02 5.74
N LEU A 47 2.99 8.95 5.04
CA LEU A 47 3.50 7.60 5.33
C LEU A 47 4.98 7.46 4.98
N SER A 48 5.46 8.14 3.93
CA SER A 48 6.88 8.19 3.56
C SER A 48 7.71 8.87 4.65
N GLU A 49 7.21 9.96 5.20
CA GLU A 49 7.85 10.66 6.33
C GLU A 49 7.81 9.83 7.60
N TYR A 50 6.67 9.21 7.91
CA TYR A 50 6.48 8.37 9.10
C TYR A 50 7.40 7.14 9.10
N TYR A 51 7.41 6.38 8.01
CA TYR A 51 8.25 5.17 7.88
C TYR A 51 9.68 5.46 7.45
N ARG A 52 9.98 6.70 7.02
CA ARG A 52 11.26 7.11 6.41
C ARG A 52 11.68 6.20 5.26
N GLN A 53 10.72 5.82 4.42
CA GLN A 53 10.90 4.92 3.29
C GLN A 53 10.19 5.48 2.05
N ASP A 54 10.66 5.09 0.87
CA ASP A 54 10.01 5.38 -0.41
C ASP A 54 9.84 4.09 -1.23
N PRO A 55 8.83 3.25 -0.91
CA PRO A 55 8.62 1.98 -1.60
C PRO A 55 8.27 2.16 -3.08
N ALA A 56 7.64 3.27 -3.48
CA ALA A 56 7.32 3.54 -4.88
C ALA A 56 8.58 3.73 -5.75
N SER A 57 9.66 4.24 -5.16
CA SER A 57 10.98 4.37 -5.82
C SER A 57 11.80 3.09 -5.78
N ARG A 58 11.37 2.05 -5.05
CA ARG A 58 12.09 0.78 -5.00
C ARG A 58 11.89 0.03 -6.31
N THR A 59 12.98 -0.18 -7.05
CA THR A 59 12.99 -1.12 -8.19
C THR A 59 12.76 -2.52 -7.63
N VAL A 60 11.63 -3.14 -7.98
CA VAL A 60 11.31 -4.51 -7.57
C VAL A 60 12.48 -5.41 -7.99
N ARG A 61 13.25 -5.94 -7.03
CA ARG A 61 14.05 -7.13 -7.29
C ARG A 61 13.03 -8.25 -7.45
N GLN A 62 12.67 -8.53 -8.70
CA GLN A 62 11.81 -9.67 -9.03
C GLN A 62 12.36 -10.89 -8.31
N GLN A 63 11.52 -11.44 -7.43
CA GLN A 63 11.83 -12.61 -6.63
C GLN A 63 12.22 -13.71 -7.61
N ARG A 64 13.51 -14.10 -7.61
CA ARG A 64 13.98 -15.22 -8.42
C ARG A 64 13.27 -16.46 -7.86
N PRO A 65 12.58 -17.26 -8.69
CA PRO A 65 12.06 -18.53 -8.21
C PRO A 65 13.24 -19.36 -7.69
N ILE A 66 13.14 -19.79 -6.43
CA ILE A 66 13.98 -20.86 -5.90
C ILE A 66 13.63 -22.11 -6.70
N ALA A 67 14.56 -22.52 -7.56
CA ALA A 67 14.53 -23.79 -8.26
C ALA A 67 14.91 -24.92 -7.30
#